data_AF-A0A7W0H2E2-F1
#
_entry.id   AF-A0A7W0H2E2-F1
#
_cell.length_a   1.000
_cell.length_b   1.000
_cell.length_c   1.000
_cell.angle_alpha   90.00
_cell.angle_beta   90.00
_cell.angle_gamma   90.00
#
_symmetry.space_group_name_H-M   'P 1'
#
loop_
_entity.id
_entity.type
_entity.pdbx_description
1 polymer ?
#
loop_
_entity_poly.entity_id
_entity_poly.type
_entity_poly.pdbx_seq_one_letter_code
_entity_poly.pdbx_strand_id
1 'polypeptide(L)'
;MNRSRLTRRVVGAVIAACLLVPAAAAAHTGQHGADDGHLFGTGEWGKIELVGQLEVSGAADDLIADVAAFGNYAYLANWGEADCSGPETGGVNTPDAGAWVIDISDPANPVEVTFIPMPQDTRPGEGMQVTHIETDKFSGEILVMNAEACGKNYKGGFMLYDVTNPLKPVKLKEGFGD
;
A
#
# COMPACT_ATOMS: atom_id res chain seq x y z
N MET A 1 -20.22 -21.64 76.04
CA MET A 1 -20.16 -22.02 74.60
C MET A 1 -19.57 -20.88 73.79
N ASN A 2 -19.05 -21.19 72.59
CA ASN A 2 -18.50 -20.31 71.55
C ASN A 2 -17.23 -19.49 71.87
N ARG A 3 -16.12 -19.95 71.27
CA ARG A 3 -15.10 -19.08 70.66
C ARG A 3 -14.81 -19.55 69.22
N SER A 4 -14.92 -18.59 68.29
CA SER A 4 -14.15 -18.42 67.04
C SER A 4 -13.78 -19.64 66.15
N ARG A 5 -14.12 -19.52 64.85
CA ARG A 5 -13.16 -19.85 63.77
C ARG A 5 -13.14 -18.79 62.66
N LEU A 6 -11.92 -18.32 62.39
CA LEU A 6 -11.44 -17.51 61.25
C LEU A 6 -10.31 -18.33 60.58
N THR A 7 -9.98 -18.24 59.29
CA THR A 7 -10.57 -17.48 58.15
C THR A 7 -10.54 -18.42 56.92
N ARG A 8 -10.86 -18.06 55.66
CA ARG A 8 -10.30 -17.02 54.76
C ARG A 8 -11.19 -16.95 53.51
N ARG A 9 -11.44 -15.76 52.95
CA ARG A 9 -11.87 -15.62 51.54
C ARG A 9 -10.62 -15.39 50.69
N VAL A 10 -10.39 -16.26 49.71
CA VAL A 10 -9.38 -16.04 48.67
C VAL A 10 -10.01 -15.12 47.64
N VAL A 11 -9.42 -13.94 47.43
CA VAL A 11 -9.75 -13.07 46.29
C VAL A 11 -8.87 -13.51 45.13
N GLY A 12 -9.45 -14.19 44.16
CA GLY A 12 -8.77 -14.51 42.91
C GLY A 12 -8.64 -13.25 42.06
N ALA A 13 -7.41 -12.86 41.72
CA ALA A 13 -7.18 -11.79 40.76
C ALA A 13 -7.48 -12.30 39.34
N VAL A 14 -8.47 -11.71 38.69
CA VAL A 14 -8.73 -11.97 37.27
C VAL A 14 -7.76 -11.13 36.46
N ILE A 15 -6.67 -11.75 36.00
CA ILE A 15 -5.78 -11.14 35.00
C ILE A 15 -6.48 -11.30 33.65
N ALA A 16 -7.11 -10.22 33.17
CA ALA A 16 -7.61 -10.14 31.81
C ALA A 16 -6.41 -9.97 30.86
N ALA A 17 -5.89 -11.09 30.37
CA ALA A 17 -4.91 -11.08 29.29
C ALA A 17 -5.63 -10.70 27.98
N CYS A 18 -5.65 -9.41 27.65
CA CYS A 18 -6.03 -8.95 26.32
C CYS A 18 -4.97 -9.46 25.33
N LEU A 19 -5.27 -10.58 24.68
CA LEU A 19 -4.54 -11.07 23.52
C LEU A 19 -4.73 -10.06 22.39
N LEU A 20 -3.75 -9.17 22.21
CA LEU A 20 -3.57 -8.42 20.98
C LEU A 20 -3.18 -9.42 19.90
N VAL A 21 -4.18 -9.92 19.19
CA VAL A 21 -3.97 -10.66 17.94
C VAL A 21 -3.58 -9.61 16.89
N PRO A 22 -2.37 -9.67 16.30
CA PRO A 22 -2.08 -8.84 15.14
C PRO A 22 -3.05 -9.24 14.02
N ALA A 23 -3.79 -8.28 13.51
CA ALA A 23 -4.65 -8.49 12.36
C ALA A 23 -3.76 -8.60 11.12
N ALA A 24 -3.29 -9.82 10.83
CA ALA A 24 -2.66 -10.10 9.54
C ALA A 24 -3.70 -9.80 8.44
N ALA A 25 -3.40 -8.80 7.61
CA ALA A 25 -4.18 -8.46 6.43
C ALA A 25 -3.93 -9.51 5.33
N ALA A 26 -4.38 -10.74 5.57
CA ALA A 26 -4.45 -11.76 4.54
C ALA A 26 -5.65 -11.46 3.62
N ALA A 27 -5.43 -11.51 2.31
CA ALA A 27 -6.48 -11.32 1.32
C ALA A 27 -7.71 -12.19 1.63
N HIS A 28 -8.87 -11.57 1.81
CA HIS A 28 -10.08 -12.30 2.16
C HIS A 28 -10.60 -13.05 0.93
N THR A 29 -10.92 -14.35 1.07
CA THR A 29 -11.28 -15.28 -0.03
C THR A 29 -12.59 -14.96 -0.77
N GLY A 30 -13.13 -13.76 -0.63
CA GLY A 30 -14.36 -13.27 -1.25
C GLY A 30 -14.34 -11.78 -1.62
N GLN A 31 -13.15 -11.17 -1.78
CA GLN A 31 -12.99 -9.74 -2.10
C GLN A 31 -13.71 -9.30 -3.40
N HIS A 32 -14.04 -10.23 -4.30
CA HIS A 32 -14.80 -9.99 -5.53
C HIS A 32 -16.16 -10.71 -5.60
N GLY A 33 -16.67 -11.20 -4.47
CA GLY A 33 -18.00 -11.84 -4.40
C GLY A 33 -18.14 -13.13 -5.20
N ALA A 34 -19.38 -13.46 -5.56
CA ALA A 34 -19.72 -14.46 -6.57
C ALA A 34 -20.15 -13.73 -7.85
N ASP A 35 -20.13 -14.40 -9.01
CA ASP A 35 -20.30 -13.75 -10.32
C ASP A 35 -21.69 -13.16 -10.64
N ASP A 36 -22.57 -13.03 -9.65
CA ASP A 36 -23.88 -12.38 -9.85
C ASP A 36 -23.70 -10.89 -10.14
N GLY A 37 -24.19 -10.45 -11.30
CA GLY A 37 -23.97 -9.09 -11.81
C GLY A 37 -22.63 -8.86 -12.55
N HIS A 38 -21.74 -9.87 -12.65
CA HIS A 38 -20.51 -9.74 -13.44
C HIS A 38 -20.81 -9.71 -14.96
N LEU A 39 -20.14 -8.82 -15.68
CA LEU A 39 -20.19 -8.78 -17.14
C LEU A 39 -19.23 -9.84 -17.72
N PHE A 40 -19.74 -11.05 -17.90
CA PHE A 40 -19.01 -12.09 -18.62
C PHE A 40 -18.78 -11.70 -20.08
N GLY A 41 -17.52 -11.48 -20.46
CA GLY A 41 -17.12 -11.50 -21.86
C GLY A 41 -17.37 -12.89 -22.48
N THR A 42 -17.46 -12.97 -23.80
CA THR A 42 -17.75 -14.22 -24.53
C THR A 42 -16.66 -15.31 -24.41
N GLY A 43 -15.55 -15.03 -23.72
CA GLY A 43 -14.39 -15.93 -23.65
C GLY A 43 -13.66 -16.12 -24.98
N GLU A 44 -13.96 -15.28 -25.98
CA GLU A 44 -13.34 -15.36 -27.31
C GLU A 44 -11.88 -14.88 -27.26
N TRP A 45 -10.97 -15.84 -27.16
CA TRP A 45 -9.53 -15.67 -27.30
C TRP A 45 -9.16 -14.99 -28.62
N GLY A 46 -8.09 -14.17 -28.60
CA GLY A 46 -7.57 -13.49 -29.79
C GLY A 46 -8.19 -12.12 -30.10
N LYS A 47 -9.02 -11.57 -29.20
CA LYS A 47 -9.50 -10.17 -29.26
C LYS A 47 -8.58 -9.15 -28.57
N ILE A 48 -7.57 -9.62 -27.85
CA ILE A 48 -6.55 -8.82 -27.17
C ILE A 48 -5.19 -9.31 -27.65
N GLU A 49 -4.31 -8.38 -27.98
CA GLU A 49 -2.91 -8.63 -28.36
C GLU A 49 -2.00 -8.06 -27.27
N LEU A 50 -0.95 -8.80 -26.90
CA LEU A 50 0.07 -8.29 -25.98
C LEU A 50 0.98 -7.33 -26.74
N VAL A 51 0.83 -6.03 -26.48
CA VAL A 51 1.60 -4.98 -27.15
C VAL A 51 3.03 -4.87 -26.59
N GLY A 52 3.15 -4.95 -25.26
CA GLY A 52 4.42 -4.85 -24.54
C GLY A 52 4.28 -5.33 -23.09
N GLN A 53 5.41 -5.59 -22.44
CA GLN A 53 5.49 -6.02 -21.04
C GLN A 53 6.80 -5.51 -20.44
N LEU A 54 6.78 -5.20 -19.14
CA LEU A 54 7.96 -4.88 -18.34
C LEU A 54 7.92 -5.72 -17.05
N GLU A 55 9.09 -6.19 -16.63
CA GLU A 55 9.33 -6.73 -15.29
C GLU A 55 10.01 -5.61 -14.47
N VAL A 56 9.41 -5.22 -13.35
CA VAL A 56 9.91 -4.12 -12.50
C VAL A 56 11.09 -4.57 -11.64
N SER A 57 11.90 -3.62 -11.19
CA SER A 57 13.05 -3.89 -10.33
C SER A 57 12.61 -4.52 -9.00
N GLY A 58 13.13 -5.72 -8.73
CA GLY A 58 12.75 -6.48 -7.53
C GLY A 58 11.40 -7.18 -7.61
N ALA A 59 10.85 -7.41 -8.80
CA ALA A 59 9.61 -8.17 -9.00
C ALA A 59 9.61 -9.53 -8.27
N ALA A 60 8.45 -9.85 -7.70
CA ALA A 60 8.13 -11.13 -7.07
C ALA A 60 6.64 -11.42 -7.28
N ASP A 61 6.22 -12.66 -6.99
CA ASP A 61 4.80 -13.02 -6.98
C ASP A 61 4.04 -12.14 -5.97
N ASP A 62 2.78 -11.81 -6.30
CA ASP A 62 1.84 -11.03 -5.47
C ASP A 62 2.33 -9.63 -4.99
N LEU A 63 3.33 -9.03 -5.65
CA LEU A 63 4.01 -7.79 -5.21
C LEU A 63 3.40 -6.46 -5.71
N ILE A 64 2.47 -6.49 -6.67
CA ILE A 64 1.85 -5.29 -7.25
C ILE A 64 0.36 -5.26 -6.92
N ALA A 65 -0.04 -4.38 -5.99
CA ALA A 65 -1.43 -4.26 -5.55
C ALA A 65 -2.29 -3.30 -6.38
N ASP A 66 -1.70 -2.26 -6.97
CA ASP A 66 -2.44 -1.21 -7.69
C ASP A 66 -1.63 -0.61 -8.84
N VAL A 67 -2.35 0.01 -9.79
CA VAL A 67 -1.80 0.74 -10.93
C VAL A 67 -2.60 2.02 -11.20
N ALA A 68 -2.01 3.16 -10.86
CA ALA A 68 -2.49 4.46 -11.31
C ALA A 68 -1.79 4.87 -12.61
N ALA A 69 -2.50 5.48 -13.56
CA ALA A 69 -1.91 5.98 -14.81
C ALA A 69 -2.38 7.41 -15.13
N PHE A 70 -1.47 8.24 -15.64
CA PHE A 70 -1.76 9.60 -16.10
C PHE A 70 -0.81 10.03 -17.20
N GLY A 71 -1.38 10.47 -18.33
CA GLY A 71 -0.59 10.81 -19.52
C GLY A 71 0.23 9.63 -20.00
N ASN A 72 1.56 9.82 -20.08
CA ASN A 72 2.52 8.82 -20.54
C ASN A 72 3.16 8.02 -19.39
N TYR A 73 2.61 8.03 -18.18
CA TYR A 73 3.23 7.36 -17.03
C TYR A 73 2.24 6.50 -16.24
N ALA A 74 2.73 5.36 -15.77
CA ALA A 74 2.06 4.48 -14.81
C ALA A 74 2.84 4.43 -13.48
N TYR A 75 2.12 4.20 -12.38
CA TYR A 75 2.61 4.21 -11.01
C TYR A 75 2.09 2.94 -10.33
N LEU A 76 2.97 2.01 -10.02
CA LEU A 76 2.64 0.66 -9.54
C LEU A 76 2.93 0.54 -8.04
N ALA A 77 1.93 0.18 -7.24
CA ALA A 77 2.09 0.03 -5.79
C ALA A 77 2.95 -1.20 -5.45
N ASN A 78 4.02 -1.02 -4.68
CA ASN A 78 4.82 -2.12 -4.13
C ASN A 78 4.22 -2.56 -2.79
N TRP A 79 3.39 -3.60 -2.83
CA TRP A 79 2.78 -4.26 -1.68
C TRP A 79 2.95 -5.77 -1.88
N GLY A 80 3.65 -6.46 -0.99
CA GLY A 80 3.85 -7.91 -1.12
C GLY A 80 3.56 -8.74 0.12
N GLU A 81 3.75 -8.17 1.31
CA GLU A 81 3.59 -8.88 2.58
C GLU A 81 2.97 -7.96 3.63
N ALA A 82 2.29 -8.54 4.63
CA ALA A 82 1.69 -7.78 5.72
C ALA A 82 2.73 -7.09 6.64
N ASP A 83 3.86 -7.75 6.88
CA ASP A 83 4.93 -7.25 7.76
C ASP A 83 6.11 -6.67 6.97
N CYS A 84 6.71 -5.60 7.48
CA CYS A 84 7.97 -5.08 6.96
C CYS A 84 9.15 -5.85 7.54
N SER A 85 9.82 -6.62 6.68
CA SER A 85 10.94 -7.50 7.01
C SER A 85 12.32 -6.81 6.99
N GLY A 86 12.35 -5.51 6.66
CA GLY A 86 13.56 -4.69 6.61
C GLY A 86 14.14 -4.36 8.00
N PRO A 87 15.40 -3.91 8.06
CA PRO A 87 15.96 -3.37 9.29
C PRO A 87 15.27 -2.04 9.62
N GLU A 88 14.80 -1.92 10.86
CA GLU A 88 14.08 -0.74 11.41
C GLU A 88 14.93 0.55 11.58
N THR A 89 15.97 0.67 10.76
CA THR A 89 16.74 1.89 10.50
C THR A 89 16.38 2.52 9.14
N GLY A 90 15.52 1.87 8.35
CA GLY A 90 15.22 2.25 6.98
C GLY A 90 14.11 3.29 6.85
N GLY A 91 14.43 4.43 6.24
CA GLY A 91 13.43 5.38 5.73
C GLY A 91 13.61 5.56 4.22
N VAL A 92 13.34 6.76 3.70
CA VAL A 92 13.43 7.14 2.26
C VAL A 92 14.68 6.64 1.51
N ASN A 93 15.82 6.43 2.18
CA ASN A 93 17.07 5.96 1.57
C ASN A 93 17.19 4.42 1.47
N THR A 94 16.43 3.66 2.24
CA THR A 94 16.33 2.20 2.23
C THR A 94 14.89 1.82 2.61
N PRO A 95 13.92 2.11 1.74
CA PRO A 95 12.50 1.99 2.06
C PRO A 95 12.04 0.53 2.07
N ASP A 96 10.99 0.22 2.84
CA ASP A 96 10.37 -1.11 2.85
C ASP A 96 9.38 -1.36 1.70
N ALA A 97 8.96 -0.28 1.02
CA ALA A 97 7.97 -0.24 -0.06
C ALA A 97 7.97 1.14 -0.75
N GLY A 98 7.12 1.31 -1.76
CA GLY A 98 7.06 2.51 -2.59
C GLY A 98 6.19 2.32 -3.82
N ALA A 99 6.37 3.17 -4.82
CA ALA A 99 5.80 2.95 -6.14
C ALA A 99 6.87 3.01 -7.24
N TRP A 100 6.86 2.04 -8.15
CA TRP A 100 7.62 2.15 -9.39
C TRP A 100 6.92 3.14 -10.33
N VAL A 101 7.70 4.02 -10.96
CA VAL A 101 7.22 4.93 -12.01
C VAL A 101 7.70 4.40 -13.34
N ILE A 102 6.74 4.13 -14.23
CA ILE A 102 6.97 3.52 -15.54
C ILE A 102 6.62 4.54 -16.62
N ASP A 103 7.55 4.85 -17.51
CA ASP A 103 7.27 5.53 -18.78
C ASP A 103 6.59 4.54 -19.74
N ILE A 104 5.39 4.89 -20.18
CA ILE A 104 4.54 4.13 -21.10
C ILE A 104 4.27 4.93 -22.39
N SER A 105 5.11 5.92 -22.72
CA SER A 105 5.01 6.71 -23.96
C SER A 105 5.18 5.88 -25.23
N ASP A 106 5.93 4.78 -25.16
CA ASP A 106 5.90 3.66 -26.12
C ASP A 106 5.32 2.42 -25.41
N PRO A 107 4.03 2.09 -25.60
CA PRO A 107 3.39 0.92 -24.99
C PRO A 107 4.00 -0.43 -25.42
N ALA A 108 4.79 -0.48 -26.50
CA ALA A 108 5.50 -1.70 -26.90
C ALA A 108 6.83 -1.87 -26.17
N ASN A 109 7.40 -0.78 -25.64
CA ASN A 109 8.68 -0.76 -24.92
C ASN A 109 8.58 0.07 -23.61
N PRO A 110 7.71 -0.29 -22.66
CA PRO A 110 7.60 0.41 -21.37
C PRO A 110 8.89 0.33 -20.55
N VAL A 111 9.24 1.40 -19.83
CA VAL A 111 10.52 1.53 -19.10
C VAL A 111 10.31 2.01 -17.67
N GLU A 112 10.87 1.32 -16.69
CA GLU A 112 10.97 1.82 -15.32
C GLU A 112 11.96 2.99 -15.27
N VAL A 113 11.50 4.16 -14.80
CA VAL A 113 12.29 5.40 -14.83
C VAL A 113 12.72 5.89 -13.44
N THR A 114 11.95 5.61 -12.39
CA THR A 114 12.31 5.93 -11.00
C THR A 114 11.44 5.15 -10.00
N PHE A 115 11.78 5.24 -8.72
CA PHE A 115 11.01 4.69 -7.61
C PHE A 115 10.66 5.80 -6.60
N ILE A 116 9.41 5.83 -6.13
CA ILE A 116 8.93 6.74 -5.09
C ILE A 116 8.94 5.99 -3.76
N PRO A 117 9.90 6.24 -2.85
CA PRO A 117 10.01 5.52 -1.59
C PRO A 117 8.94 5.93 -0.58
N MET A 118 8.35 4.96 0.12
CA MET A 118 7.53 5.24 1.31
C MET A 118 8.39 5.56 2.54
N PRO A 119 7.81 6.16 3.61
CA PRO A 119 8.44 6.22 4.92
C PRO A 119 8.67 4.83 5.52
N GLN A 120 9.48 4.79 6.58
CA GLN A 120 9.70 3.58 7.40
C GLN A 120 8.38 2.92 7.80
N ASP A 121 8.36 1.58 7.83
CA ASP A 121 7.23 0.79 8.36
C ASP A 121 5.90 1.09 7.65
N THR A 122 5.94 1.64 6.43
CA THR A 122 4.76 2.11 5.69
C THR A 122 4.77 1.62 4.24
N ARG A 123 3.64 1.13 3.73
CA ARG A 123 3.47 0.67 2.33
C ARG A 123 2.29 1.36 1.62
N PRO A 124 2.29 1.50 0.28
CA PRO A 124 1.07 1.75 -0.47
C PRO A 124 0.33 0.41 -0.72
N GLY A 125 -0.96 0.46 -1.04
CA GLY A 125 -1.81 -0.68 -1.37
C GLY A 125 -2.81 -0.31 -2.48
N GLU A 126 -4.05 -0.80 -2.42
CA GLU A 126 -5.11 -0.54 -3.41
C GLU A 126 -5.75 0.87 -3.28
N GLY A 127 -4.91 1.91 -3.30
CA GLY A 127 -5.34 3.30 -3.08
C GLY A 127 -4.44 4.34 -3.74
N MET A 128 -4.06 4.16 -5.01
CA MET A 128 -3.28 5.11 -5.77
C MET A 128 -4.10 5.87 -6.83
N GLN A 129 -3.89 7.18 -6.93
CA GLN A 129 -4.53 8.01 -7.97
C GLN A 129 -3.63 9.19 -8.33
N VAL A 130 -3.50 9.47 -9.63
CA VAL A 130 -2.87 10.69 -10.14
C VAL A 130 -3.94 11.61 -10.74
N THR A 131 -3.81 12.91 -10.52
CA THR A 131 -4.64 13.93 -11.19
C THR A 131 -3.85 15.23 -11.36
N HIS A 132 -4.16 15.97 -12.43
CA HIS A 132 -3.77 17.37 -12.54
C HIS A 132 -4.54 18.22 -11.52
N ILE A 133 -3.87 19.20 -10.90
CA ILE A 133 -4.42 20.15 -9.92
C ILE A 133 -3.90 21.55 -10.24
N GLU A 134 -4.84 22.49 -10.37
CA GLU A 134 -4.58 23.91 -10.62
C GLU A 134 -5.09 24.75 -9.44
N THR A 135 -4.25 25.62 -8.88
CA THR A 135 -4.54 26.51 -7.76
C THR A 135 -3.74 27.82 -7.88
N ASP A 136 -4.00 28.79 -7.00
CA ASP A 136 -3.24 30.04 -6.92
C ASP A 136 -1.76 29.87 -6.52
N LYS A 137 -1.34 28.67 -6.09
CA LYS A 137 0.01 28.38 -5.56
C LYS A 137 0.71 27.18 -6.20
N PHE A 138 0.00 26.40 -7.02
CA PHE A 138 0.47 25.15 -7.61
C PHE A 138 -0.32 24.85 -8.88
N SER A 139 0.39 24.43 -9.93
CA SER A 139 -0.14 23.95 -11.20
C SER A 139 0.72 22.74 -11.58
N GLY A 140 0.09 21.58 -11.77
CA GLY A 140 0.82 20.34 -12.06
C GLY A 140 0.08 19.07 -11.61
N GLU A 141 0.78 17.95 -11.67
CA GLU A 141 0.22 16.63 -11.39
C GLU A 141 0.53 16.21 -9.94
N ILE A 142 -0.49 15.75 -9.22
CA ILE A 142 -0.35 15.18 -7.88
C ILE A 142 -0.70 13.70 -7.90
N LEU A 143 0.24 12.87 -7.44
CA LEU A 143 0.02 11.49 -7.04
C LEU A 143 -0.41 11.46 -5.56
N VAL A 144 -1.53 10.81 -5.31
CA VAL A 144 -1.96 10.36 -3.98
C VAL A 144 -1.65 8.87 -3.89
N MET A 145 -1.06 8.45 -2.77
CA MET A 145 -0.94 7.03 -2.40
C MET A 145 -1.49 6.84 -1.00
N ASN A 146 -2.32 5.81 -0.79
CA ASN A 146 -2.65 5.35 0.55
C ASN A 146 -1.38 4.92 1.31
N ALA A 147 -1.49 4.86 2.64
CA ALA A 147 -0.37 4.55 3.50
C ALA A 147 -0.80 3.57 4.60
N GLU A 148 -0.38 2.32 4.44
CA GLU A 148 -0.67 1.20 5.33
C GLU A 148 0.48 0.93 6.29
N ALA A 149 0.13 0.47 7.50
CA ALA A 149 1.08 0.08 8.52
C ALA A 149 1.59 -1.35 8.28
N CYS A 150 2.90 -1.52 8.17
CA CYS A 150 3.58 -2.82 8.20
C CYS A 150 4.57 -2.96 9.37
N GLY A 151 4.58 -1.96 10.27
CA GLY A 151 5.47 -1.87 11.43
C GLY A 151 5.04 -0.77 12.40
N LYS A 152 5.81 -0.53 13.46
CA LYS A 152 5.39 0.31 14.61
C LYS A 152 5.64 1.81 14.44
N ASN A 153 6.49 2.22 13.50
CA ASN A 153 6.89 3.61 13.27
C ASN A 153 6.15 4.26 12.09
N TYR A 154 5.14 3.56 11.54
CA TYR A 154 4.43 3.88 10.32
C TYR A 154 3.83 5.30 10.26
N LYS A 155 3.40 5.68 9.07
CA LYS A 155 2.77 6.98 8.77
C LYS A 155 1.48 6.73 7.99
N GLY A 156 0.38 6.50 8.69
CA GLY A 156 -0.91 6.16 8.08
C GLY A 156 -1.58 7.31 7.33
N GLY A 157 -2.76 7.01 6.75
CA GLY A 157 -3.53 7.96 5.95
C GLY A 157 -3.07 7.93 4.49
N PHE A 158 -2.61 9.06 3.96
CA PHE A 158 -2.07 9.15 2.61
C PHE A 158 -0.83 10.03 2.47
N MET A 159 -0.08 9.77 1.40
CA MET A 159 1.08 10.52 0.93
C MET A 159 0.70 11.35 -0.30
N LEU A 160 1.29 12.53 -0.43
CA LEU A 160 1.14 13.41 -1.60
C LEU A 160 2.51 13.67 -2.24
N TYR A 161 2.60 13.44 -3.54
CA TYR A 161 3.77 13.72 -4.35
C TYR A 161 3.38 14.59 -5.55
N ASP A 162 4.14 15.67 -5.78
CA ASP A 162 4.18 16.35 -7.07
C ASP A 162 4.91 15.45 -8.05
N VAL A 163 4.21 15.04 -9.10
CA VAL A 163 4.70 14.20 -10.20
C VAL A 163 4.61 14.92 -11.54
N THR A 164 4.56 16.26 -11.54
CA THR A 164 4.63 17.10 -12.76
C THR A 164 5.89 16.81 -13.59
N ASN A 165 6.96 16.39 -12.91
CA ASN A 165 8.08 15.68 -13.52
C ASN A 165 8.16 14.26 -12.94
N PRO A 166 7.60 13.24 -13.62
CA PRO A 166 7.61 11.85 -13.14
C PRO A 166 9.02 11.26 -12.98
N LEU A 167 10.03 11.80 -13.67
CA LEU A 167 11.43 11.41 -13.52
C LEU A 167 12.07 11.94 -12.24
N LYS A 168 11.43 12.92 -11.58
CA LYS A 168 11.90 13.51 -10.32
C LYS A 168 10.73 13.91 -9.40
N PRO A 169 9.96 12.94 -8.87
CA PRO A 169 8.85 13.21 -7.96
C PRO A 169 9.29 13.97 -6.71
N VAL A 170 8.46 14.91 -6.24
CA VAL A 170 8.74 15.74 -5.07
C VAL A 170 7.67 15.48 -4.01
N LYS A 171 8.09 15.00 -2.83
CA LYS A 171 7.18 14.78 -1.70
C LYS A 171 6.60 16.12 -1.21
N LEU A 172 5.29 16.27 -1.30
CA LEU A 172 4.54 17.42 -0.80
C LEU A 172 4.10 17.21 0.65
N LYS A 173 3.58 16.01 0.97
CA LYS A 173 3.09 15.68 2.31
C LYS A 173 3.25 14.19 2.61
N GLU A 174 3.52 13.92 3.88
CA GLU A 174 3.61 12.59 4.46
C GLU A 174 2.57 12.45 5.57
N GLY A 175 1.91 11.29 5.66
CA GLY A 175 1.00 10.90 6.74
C GLY A 175 -0.10 11.94 7.01
N PHE A 176 -0.98 12.17 6.04
CA PHE A 176 -2.13 13.07 6.21
C PHE A 176 -3.44 12.27 6.27
N GLY A 177 -4.34 12.67 7.17
CA GLY A 177 -5.71 12.15 7.22
C GLY A 177 -5.98 11.04 8.24
N ASP A 178 -4.96 10.64 9.01
CA ASP A 178 -5.00 9.64 10.10
C ASP A 178 -4.60 10.32 11.44
#